data_AF-A0AAN8HVC0-F1
#
_entry.id   AF-A0AAN8HVC0-F1
#
_cell.length_a   1.000
_cell.length_b   1.000
_cell.length_c   1.000
_cell.angle_alpha   90.00
_cell.angle_beta   90.00
_cell.angle_gamma   90.00
#
_symmetry.space_group_name_H-M   'P 1'
#
loop_
_entity.id
_entity.type
_entity.pdbx_description
1 polymer ?
#
loop_
_entity_poly.entity_id
_entity_poly.type
_entity_poly.pdbx_seq_one_letter_code
_entity_poly.pdbx_strand_id
1 'polypeptide(L)'
;MLAEEVGNLRSVVSCAAIDTVADLHTHLGKIMDPEVERTGGALLLKLAQTTNTFIHQQVNLALDALVQGSSPARIMNVLFNMGLKHRCPAVRASTARHLQLLADLMGMDQIFEAGKFFAERFLTAVSKMAVDAAPDVRHHGQILLQGLAYQNEFSAMWVNIIPVKDRFPLQKILQTMRQ
;
A
#
# COMPACT_ATOMS: atom_id res chain seq x y z
N MET A 1 2.74 9.60 22.61
CA MET A 1 2.72 8.13 22.30
C MET A 1 3.69 7.86 21.14
N LEU A 2 4.21 6.64 20.99
CA LEU A 2 5.27 6.31 20.01
C LEU A 2 5.01 6.82 18.57
N ALA A 3 3.77 6.71 18.09
CA ALA A 3 3.40 7.19 16.75
C ALA A 3 3.51 8.72 16.57
N GLU A 4 3.36 9.51 17.64
CA GLU A 4 3.54 10.97 17.57
C GLU A 4 5.03 11.31 17.39
N GLU A 5 5.93 10.51 17.98
CA GLU A 5 7.38 10.72 17.89
C GLU A 5 7.93 10.42 16.49
N VAL A 6 7.23 9.61 15.68
CA VAL A 6 7.57 9.43 14.26
C VAL A 6 7.55 10.78 13.53
N GLY A 7 6.63 11.68 13.88
CA GLY A 7 6.52 13.03 13.33
C GLY A 7 7.50 14.05 13.94
N ASN A 8 8.40 13.65 14.84
CA ASN A 8 9.26 14.60 15.55
C ASN A 8 10.18 15.37 14.58
N LEU A 9 10.37 16.66 14.85
CA LEU A 9 11.24 17.54 14.06
C LEU A 9 12.73 17.23 14.27
N ARG A 10 13.08 16.64 15.43
CA ARG A 10 14.44 16.15 15.68
C ARG A 10 14.60 14.81 14.99
N SER A 11 15.42 14.77 13.94
CA SER A 11 15.64 13.55 13.15
C SER A 11 16.05 12.36 14.00
N VAL A 12 16.89 12.54 15.03
CA VAL A 12 17.31 11.44 15.93
C VAL A 12 16.13 10.82 16.67
N VAL A 13 15.20 11.64 17.20
CA VAL A 13 14.01 11.16 17.90
C VAL A 13 13.07 10.46 16.94
N SER A 14 12.86 11.06 15.76
CA SER A 14 12.03 10.50 14.71
C SER A 14 12.56 9.15 14.19
N CYS A 15 13.85 9.05 13.90
CA CYS A 15 14.48 7.80 13.47
C CYS A 15 14.35 6.71 14.54
N ALA A 16 14.67 7.02 15.80
CA ALA A 16 14.51 6.06 16.89
C ALA A 16 13.07 5.57 17.03
N ALA A 17 12.08 6.45 16.85
CA ALA A 17 10.68 6.06 16.86
C ALA A 17 10.28 5.18 15.66
N ILE A 18 10.80 5.48 14.46
CA ILE A 18 10.58 4.69 13.25
C ILE A 18 11.15 3.28 13.42
N ASP A 19 12.39 3.16 13.90
CA ASP A 19 13.05 1.87 14.15
C ASP A 19 12.29 1.08 15.22
N THR A 20 11.88 1.73 16.31
CA THR A 20 11.07 1.08 17.36
C THR A 20 9.74 0.56 16.80
N VAL A 21 9.07 1.32 15.92
CA VAL A 21 7.85 0.85 15.25
C VAL A 21 8.13 -0.39 14.40
N ALA A 22 9.24 -0.41 13.66
CA ALA A 22 9.65 -1.55 12.86
C ALA A 22 9.90 -2.80 13.73
N ASP A 23 10.63 -2.65 14.83
CA ASP A 23 10.94 -3.73 15.77
C ASP A 23 9.68 -4.31 16.40
N LEU A 24 8.74 -3.47 16.83
CA LEU A 24 7.48 -3.91 17.40
C LEU A 24 6.67 -4.75 16.41
N HIS A 25 6.53 -4.29 15.15
CA HIS A 25 5.81 -5.07 14.14
C HIS A 25 6.54 -6.35 13.74
N THR A 26 7.87 -6.34 13.72
CA THR A 26 8.70 -7.52 13.42
C THR A 26 8.56 -8.59 14.50
N HIS A 27 8.58 -8.20 15.77
CA HIS A 27 8.66 -9.15 16.88
C HIS A 27 7.30 -9.50 17.51
N LEU A 28 6.34 -8.59 17.47
CA LEU A 28 5.00 -8.81 18.05
C LEU A 28 3.95 -9.16 16.98
N GLY A 29 4.22 -8.82 15.71
CA GLY A 29 3.36 -9.16 14.57
C GLY A 29 1.90 -8.77 14.81
N LYS A 30 0.98 -9.73 14.66
CA LYS A 30 -0.47 -9.53 14.80
C LYS A 30 -0.92 -9.01 16.17
N ILE A 31 -0.10 -9.12 17.22
CA ILE A 31 -0.39 -8.47 18.52
C ILE A 31 -0.47 -6.94 18.35
N MET A 32 0.25 -6.38 17.36
CA MET A 32 0.23 -4.96 17.03
C MET A 32 -0.94 -4.54 16.12
N ASP A 33 -1.82 -5.44 15.70
CA ASP A 33 -2.99 -5.13 14.84
C ASP A 33 -3.83 -3.93 15.32
N PRO A 34 -4.06 -3.71 16.63
CA PRO A 34 -4.77 -2.53 17.13
C PRO A 34 -4.05 -1.19 16.85
N GLU A 35 -2.73 -1.22 16.70
CA GLU A 35 -1.88 -0.04 16.53
C GLU A 35 -1.52 0.25 15.06
N VAL A 36 -1.76 -0.70 14.14
CA VAL A 36 -1.40 -0.61 12.71
C VAL A 36 -1.86 0.69 12.07
N GLU A 37 -3.11 1.11 12.30
CA GLU A 37 -3.65 2.33 11.70
C GLU A 37 -2.90 3.57 12.19
N ARG A 38 -2.57 3.61 13.49
CA ARG A 38 -1.84 4.72 14.10
C ARG A 38 -0.39 4.77 13.66
N THR A 39 0.33 3.65 13.73
CA THR A 39 1.76 3.59 13.37
C THR A 39 1.95 3.72 11.86
N GLY A 40 1.16 3.00 11.06
CA GLY A 40 1.23 3.09 9.59
C GLY A 40 0.83 4.47 9.08
N GLY A 41 -0.18 5.09 9.70
CA GLY A 41 -0.57 6.46 9.40
C GLY A 41 0.53 7.48 9.69
N ALA A 42 1.21 7.35 10.84
CA ALA A 42 2.32 8.21 11.21
C ALA A 42 3.52 8.05 10.26
N LEU A 43 3.84 6.82 9.85
CA LEU A 43 4.89 6.52 8.87
C LEU A 43 4.57 7.17 7.51
N LEU A 44 3.36 6.97 6.98
CA LEU A 44 2.94 7.60 5.72
C LEU A 44 2.96 9.14 5.83
N LEU A 45 2.53 9.70 6.95
CA LEU A 45 2.61 11.14 7.18
C LEU A 45 4.06 11.64 7.21
N LYS A 46 4.99 10.86 7.77
CA LYS A 46 6.41 11.23 7.81
C LYS A 46 7.00 11.38 6.41
N LEU A 47 6.64 10.51 5.46
CA LEU A 47 7.04 10.65 4.06
C LEU A 47 6.58 11.97 3.44
N ALA A 48 5.44 12.52 3.87
CA ALA A 48 4.95 13.81 3.39
C ALA A 48 5.63 15.01 4.05
N GLN A 49 6.20 14.84 5.24
CA GLN A 49 6.79 15.93 6.04
C GLN A 49 8.26 16.22 5.71
N THR A 50 8.93 15.34 4.97
CA THR A 50 10.35 15.49 4.65
C THR A 50 10.66 15.03 3.24
N THR A 51 11.72 15.56 2.65
CA THR A 51 12.30 15.12 1.38
C THR A 51 13.61 14.35 1.58
N ASN A 52 13.99 14.08 2.84
CA ASN A 52 15.22 13.38 3.16
C ASN A 52 15.10 11.90 2.77
N THR A 53 15.91 11.47 1.79
CA THR A 53 15.90 10.12 1.23
C THR A 53 16.27 9.03 2.24
N PHE A 54 17.17 9.33 3.18
CA PHE A 54 17.54 8.41 4.26
C PHE A 54 16.37 8.18 5.24
N ILE A 55 15.61 9.23 5.55
CA ILE A 55 14.39 9.08 6.35
C ILE A 55 13.32 8.32 5.57
N HIS A 56 13.13 8.61 4.28
CA HIS A 56 12.20 7.85 3.43
C HIS A 56 12.54 6.37 3.40
N GLN A 57 13.81 6.02 3.29
CA GLN A 57 14.27 4.63 3.31
C GLN A 57 13.92 3.94 4.64
N GLN A 58 14.23 4.56 5.79
CA GLN A 58 13.87 4.00 7.10
C GLN A 58 12.36 3.84 7.27
N VAL A 59 11.57 4.83 6.85
CA VAL A 59 10.10 4.75 6.90
C VAL A 59 9.59 3.58 6.04
N ASN A 60 10.16 3.38 4.85
CA ASN A 60 9.77 2.26 3.99
C ASN A 60 10.17 0.90 4.57
N LEU A 61 11.31 0.79 5.27
CA LEU A 61 11.67 -0.42 6.00
C LEU A 61 10.70 -0.71 7.16
N ALA A 62 10.27 0.32 7.88
CA ALA A 62 9.27 0.17 8.94
C ALA A 62 7.89 -0.21 8.38
N LEU A 63 7.52 0.29 7.19
CA LEU A 63 6.31 -0.12 6.49
C LEU A 63 6.39 -1.57 5.97
N ASP A 64 7.57 -2.05 5.54
CA ASP A 64 7.79 -3.46 5.21
C ASP A 64 7.52 -4.36 6.42
N ALA A 65 8.12 -4.03 7.58
CA ALA A 65 7.91 -4.77 8.83
C ALA A 65 6.43 -4.80 9.22
N LEU A 66 5.75 -3.65 9.11
CA LEU A 66 4.32 -3.54 9.37
C LEU A 66 3.52 -4.46 8.45
N VAL A 67 3.78 -4.45 7.13
CA VAL A 67 3.07 -5.28 6.13
C VAL A 67 3.31 -6.77 6.36
N GLN A 68 4.54 -7.17 6.71
CA GLN A 68 4.92 -8.57 6.95
C GLN A 68 4.37 -9.11 8.28
N GLY A 69 4.29 -8.27 9.32
CA GLY A 69 3.92 -8.70 10.67
C GLY A 69 2.41 -8.68 10.96
N SER A 70 1.64 -7.84 10.26
CA SER A 70 0.24 -7.55 10.62
C SER A 70 -0.78 -8.27 9.75
N SER A 71 -2.05 -8.28 10.19
CA SER A 71 -3.14 -8.86 9.39
C SER A 71 -3.38 -8.10 8.07
N PRO A 72 -3.52 -8.80 6.93
CA PRO A 72 -3.73 -8.17 5.62
C PRO A 72 -4.86 -7.13 5.57
N ALA A 73 -5.98 -7.41 6.22
CA ALA A 73 -7.11 -6.48 6.29
C ALA A 73 -6.74 -5.15 6.97
N ARG A 74 -5.88 -5.19 8.00
CA ARG A 74 -5.41 -3.97 8.68
C ARG A 74 -4.48 -3.16 7.77
N ILE A 75 -3.57 -3.85 7.07
CA ILE A 75 -2.67 -3.24 6.09
C ILE A 75 -3.42 -2.57 4.96
N MET A 76 -4.37 -3.30 4.37
CA MET A 76 -5.22 -2.77 3.31
C MET A 76 -5.96 -1.52 3.77
N ASN A 77 -6.50 -1.50 4.99
CA ASN A 77 -7.22 -0.35 5.52
C ASN A 77 -6.33 0.89 5.63
N VAL A 78 -5.15 0.78 6.24
CA VAL A 78 -4.26 1.93 6.42
C VAL A 78 -3.73 2.45 5.07
N LEU A 79 -3.27 1.57 4.19
CA LEU A 79 -2.75 1.95 2.87
C LEU A 79 -3.84 2.57 1.98
N PHE A 80 -5.05 2.01 2.00
CA PHE A 80 -6.17 2.52 1.20
C PHE A 80 -6.66 3.89 1.68
N ASN A 81 -6.85 4.03 3.00
CA ASN A 81 -7.46 5.23 3.58
C ASN A 81 -6.48 6.40 3.63
N MET A 82 -5.21 6.14 3.98
CA MET A 82 -4.23 7.19 4.28
C MET A 82 -3.23 7.41 3.14
N GLY A 83 -2.95 6.37 2.35
CA GLY A 83 -1.90 6.39 1.34
C GLY A 83 -2.40 6.71 -0.07
N LEU A 84 -3.38 5.94 -0.55
CA LEU A 84 -3.77 5.87 -1.97
C LEU A 84 -4.16 7.23 -2.59
N LYS A 85 -4.85 8.08 -1.84
CA LYS A 85 -5.33 9.40 -2.30
C LYS A 85 -4.50 10.57 -1.79
N HIS A 86 -3.33 10.30 -1.21
CA HIS A 86 -2.51 11.36 -0.63
C HIS A 86 -1.92 12.27 -1.71
N ARG A 87 -1.79 13.57 -1.42
CA ARG A 87 -1.28 14.58 -2.38
C ARG A 87 0.20 14.40 -2.69
N CYS A 88 1.00 14.01 -1.69
CA CYS A 88 2.43 13.76 -1.85
C CYS A 88 2.70 12.49 -2.69
N PRO A 89 3.43 12.60 -3.82
CA PRO A 89 3.80 11.44 -4.63
C PRO A 89 4.60 10.37 -3.89
N ALA A 90 5.48 10.76 -2.95
CA ALA A 90 6.28 9.81 -2.17
C ALA A 90 5.40 8.90 -1.29
N VAL A 91 4.31 9.44 -0.73
CA VAL A 91 3.32 8.66 0.02
C VAL A 91 2.61 7.66 -0.89
N ARG A 92 2.18 8.09 -2.08
CA ARG A 92 1.51 7.20 -3.04
C ARG A 92 2.46 6.12 -3.56
N ALA A 93 3.72 6.46 -3.83
CA ALA A 93 4.77 5.52 -4.25
C ALA A 93 5.02 4.45 -3.19
N SER A 94 5.23 4.88 -1.94
CA SER A 94 5.35 3.97 -0.81
C SER A 94 4.09 3.09 -0.67
N THR A 95 2.90 3.67 -0.74
CA THR A 95 1.63 2.92 -0.69
C THR A 95 1.56 1.84 -1.77
N ALA A 96 1.96 2.18 -2.99
CA ALA A 96 1.94 1.28 -4.12
C ALA A 96 2.90 0.10 -3.94
N ARG A 97 4.13 0.36 -3.51
CA ARG A 97 5.13 -0.67 -3.20
C ARG A 97 4.64 -1.63 -2.12
N HIS A 98 4.07 -1.10 -1.04
CA HIS A 98 3.61 -1.93 0.08
C HIS A 98 2.31 -2.68 -0.21
N LEU A 99 1.44 -2.17 -1.10
CA LEU A 99 0.33 -2.96 -1.65
C LEU A 99 0.82 -4.10 -2.54
N GLN A 100 1.90 -3.90 -3.29
CA GLN A 100 2.51 -4.99 -4.03
C GLN A 100 3.09 -6.05 -3.10
N LEU A 101 3.87 -5.64 -2.09
CA LEU A 101 4.40 -6.56 -1.07
C LEU A 101 3.28 -7.35 -0.38
N LEU A 102 2.17 -6.69 -0.01
CA LEU A 102 1.02 -7.36 0.58
C LEU A 102 0.47 -8.46 -0.34
N ALA A 103 0.35 -8.17 -1.63
CA ALA A 103 -0.13 -9.13 -2.62
C ALA A 103 0.84 -10.29 -2.81
N ASP A 104 2.15 -10.01 -2.85
CA ASP A 104 3.20 -11.02 -2.98
C ASP A 104 3.22 -11.98 -1.78
N LEU A 105 2.98 -11.45 -0.57
CA LEU A 105 2.88 -12.26 0.66
C LEU A 105 1.60 -13.11 0.72
N MET A 106 0.49 -12.59 0.20
CA MET A 106 -0.79 -13.29 0.22
C MET A 106 -0.90 -14.35 -0.87
N GLY A 107 -0.24 -14.14 -2.01
CA GLY A 107 -0.59 -14.81 -3.26
C GLY A 107 -1.69 -14.02 -3.99
N MET A 108 -1.52 -13.89 -5.31
CA MET A 108 -2.43 -13.09 -6.15
C MET A 108 -3.80 -13.76 -6.33
N ASP A 109 -3.84 -15.09 -6.29
CA ASP A 109 -5.03 -15.94 -6.23
C ASP A 109 -5.86 -15.67 -4.97
N GLN A 110 -5.19 -15.46 -3.83
CA GLN A 110 -5.88 -15.25 -2.56
C GLN A 110 -6.53 -13.86 -2.41
N ILE A 111 -6.26 -12.90 -3.29
CA ILE A 111 -6.82 -11.55 -3.19
C ILE A 111 -8.35 -11.55 -3.31
N PHE A 112 -8.89 -12.34 -4.23
CA PHE A 112 -10.34 -12.43 -4.42
C PHE A 112 -11.02 -13.33 -3.37
N GLU A 113 -10.27 -14.28 -2.80
CA GLU A 113 -10.73 -15.17 -1.72
C GLU A 113 -10.74 -14.51 -0.34
N ALA A 114 -9.94 -13.46 -0.12
CA ALA A 114 -9.83 -12.73 1.15
C ALA A 114 -11.10 -11.97 1.58
N GLY A 115 -12.18 -12.09 0.81
CA GLY A 115 -13.49 -11.52 1.08
C GLY A 115 -13.80 -10.30 0.22
N LYS A 116 -15.08 -10.14 -0.12
CA LYS A 116 -15.59 -9.13 -1.06
C LYS A 116 -15.04 -7.73 -0.77
N PHE A 117 -15.13 -7.27 0.48
CA PHE A 117 -14.69 -5.92 0.84
C PHE A 117 -13.18 -5.69 0.67
N PHE A 118 -12.38 -6.71 0.98
CA PHE A 118 -10.92 -6.64 0.78
C PHE A 118 -10.61 -6.54 -0.71
N ALA A 119 -11.16 -7.46 -1.50
CA ALA A 119 -10.97 -7.50 -2.95
C ALA A 119 -11.45 -6.21 -3.65
N GLU A 120 -12.59 -5.65 -3.22
CA GLU A 120 -13.11 -4.37 -3.72
C GLU A 120 -12.11 -3.22 -3.50
N ARG A 121 -11.56 -3.11 -2.29
CA ARG A 121 -10.56 -2.09 -1.95
C ARG A 121 -9.26 -2.30 -2.70
N PHE A 122 -8.79 -3.55 -2.77
CA PHE A 122 -7.56 -3.89 -3.45
C PHE A 122 -7.64 -3.56 -4.95
N LEU A 123 -8.68 -4.02 -5.63
CA LEU A 123 -8.88 -3.76 -7.06
C LEU A 123 -9.07 -2.26 -7.35
N THR A 124 -9.77 -1.54 -6.46
CA THR A 124 -9.89 -0.07 -6.55
C THR A 124 -8.54 0.63 -6.41
N ALA A 125 -7.67 0.17 -5.50
CA ALA A 125 -6.35 0.74 -5.28
C ALA A 125 -5.46 0.52 -6.51
N VAL A 126 -5.37 -0.72 -6.96
CA VAL A 126 -4.59 -1.12 -8.14
C VAL A 126 -5.01 -0.34 -9.38
N SER A 127 -6.33 -0.22 -9.60
CA SER A 127 -6.88 0.52 -10.74
C SER A 127 -6.47 2.00 -10.72
N LYS A 128 -6.44 2.64 -9.55
CA LYS A 128 -5.99 4.04 -9.43
C LYS A 128 -4.49 4.18 -9.61
N MET A 129 -3.72 3.26 -9.02
CA MET A 129 -2.27 3.27 -9.12
C MET A 129 -1.80 3.10 -10.56
N ALA A 130 -2.41 2.18 -11.31
CA ALA A 130 -2.02 1.87 -12.70
C ALA A 130 -2.06 3.08 -13.65
N VAL A 131 -2.85 4.10 -13.31
CA VAL A 131 -3.02 5.35 -14.07
C VAL A 131 -2.58 6.60 -13.30
N ASP A 132 -1.84 6.45 -12.19
CA ASP A 132 -1.36 7.58 -11.40
C ASP A 132 -0.44 8.51 -12.22
N ALA A 133 -0.30 9.78 -11.81
CA ALA A 133 0.60 10.71 -12.47
C ALA A 133 2.10 10.37 -12.23
N ALA A 134 2.44 9.75 -11.10
CA ALA A 134 3.81 9.37 -10.78
C ALA A 134 4.20 8.05 -11.47
N PRO A 135 5.33 8.00 -12.23
CA PRO A 135 5.77 6.78 -12.92
C PRO A 135 5.95 5.56 -12.01
N ASP A 136 6.52 5.77 -10.83
CA ASP A 136 6.79 4.71 -9.85
C ASP A 136 5.48 4.08 -9.31
N VAL A 137 4.48 4.91 -9.01
CA VAL A 137 3.15 4.45 -8.61
C VAL A 137 2.49 3.63 -9.73
N ARG A 138 2.59 4.11 -10.98
CA ARG A 138 2.08 3.37 -12.14
C ARG A 138 2.75 2.03 -12.32
N HIS A 139 4.05 1.95 -12.15
CA HIS A 139 4.81 0.72 -12.32
C HIS A 139 4.24 -0.40 -11.44
N HIS A 140 4.15 -0.17 -10.13
CA HIS A 140 3.56 -1.13 -9.17
C HIS A 140 2.08 -1.41 -9.47
N GLY A 141 1.28 -0.38 -9.77
CA GLY A 141 -0.13 -0.56 -10.11
C GLY A 141 -0.36 -1.41 -11.36
N GLN A 142 0.50 -1.25 -12.37
CA GLN A 142 0.41 -2.01 -13.62
C GLN A 142 0.83 -3.47 -13.44
N ILE A 143 1.85 -3.76 -12.64
CA ILE A 143 2.24 -5.13 -12.27
C ILE A 143 1.07 -5.84 -11.59
N LEU A 144 0.48 -5.21 -10.56
CA LEU A 144 -0.64 -5.78 -9.84
C LEU A 144 -1.88 -5.95 -10.71
N LEU A 145 -2.18 -4.98 -11.58
CA LEU A 145 -3.32 -5.08 -12.47
C LEU A 145 -3.20 -6.27 -13.43
N GLN A 146 -2.00 -6.53 -13.93
CA GLN A 146 -1.73 -7.72 -14.75
C GLN A 146 -1.89 -9.00 -13.95
N GLY A 147 -1.29 -9.09 -12.76
CA GLY A 147 -1.40 -10.26 -11.89
C GLY A 147 -2.86 -10.60 -11.57
N LEU A 148 -3.67 -9.57 -11.28
CA LEU A 148 -5.11 -9.74 -11.06
C LEU A 148 -5.84 -10.18 -12.32
N ALA A 149 -5.48 -9.67 -13.50
CA ALA A 149 -6.13 -10.03 -14.76
C ALA A 149 -5.95 -11.50 -15.19
N TYR A 150 -5.02 -12.23 -14.57
CA TYR A 150 -4.88 -13.69 -14.74
C TYR A 150 -5.79 -14.52 -13.84
N GLN A 151 -6.44 -13.91 -12.84
CA GLN A 151 -7.35 -14.61 -11.92
C GLN A 151 -8.74 -14.78 -12.53
N ASN A 152 -9.40 -15.90 -12.24
CA ASN A 152 -10.70 -16.26 -12.82
C ASN A 152 -11.80 -15.27 -12.41
N GLU A 153 -11.72 -14.76 -11.18
CA GLU A 153 -12.71 -13.87 -10.56
C GLU A 153 -12.61 -12.43 -11.07
N PHE A 154 -11.49 -12.07 -11.73
CA PHE A 154 -11.18 -10.71 -12.10
C PHE A 154 -12.27 -10.07 -12.94
N SER A 155 -12.75 -10.75 -13.98
CA SER A 155 -13.75 -10.19 -14.91
C SER A 155 -15.05 -9.84 -14.20
N ALA A 156 -15.53 -10.72 -13.31
CA ALA A 156 -16.75 -10.51 -12.54
C ALA A 156 -16.58 -9.34 -11.55
N MET A 157 -15.46 -9.32 -10.83
CA MET A 157 -15.15 -8.28 -9.85
C MET A 157 -14.94 -6.91 -10.51
N TRP A 158 -14.23 -6.88 -11.63
CA TRP A 158 -13.98 -5.68 -12.43
C TRP A 158 -15.25 -4.93 -12.82
N VAL A 159 -16.22 -5.66 -13.37
CA VAL A 159 -17.48 -5.07 -13.84
C VAL A 159 -18.30 -4.49 -12.68
N ASN A 160 -18.20 -5.08 -11.50
CA ASN A 160 -18.92 -4.63 -10.32
C ASN A 160 -18.25 -3.42 -9.64
N ILE A 161 -16.92 -3.36 -9.67
CA ILE A 161 -16.15 -2.43 -8.83
C ILE A 161 -15.72 -1.19 -9.60
N ILE A 162 -15.27 -1.35 -10.84
CA ILE A 162 -14.65 -0.27 -11.60
C ILE A 162 -15.70 0.47 -12.42
N PRO A 163 -15.91 1.78 -12.19
CA PRO A 163 -16.87 2.58 -12.96
C PRO A 163 -16.52 2.55 -14.45
N VAL A 164 -17.54 2.50 -15.32
CA VAL A 164 -17.35 2.39 -16.78
C VAL A 164 -16.40 3.44 -17.34
N LYS A 165 -16.51 4.68 -16.86
CA LYS A 165 -15.65 5.82 -17.25
C LYS A 165 -14.15 5.60 -16.98
N ASP A 166 -13.82 4.78 -15.98
CA ASP A 166 -12.43 4.55 -15.54
C ASP A 166 -11.82 3.29 -16.21
N ARG A 167 -12.62 2.50 -16.94
CA ARG A 167 -12.18 1.21 -17.53
C ARG A 167 -11.27 1.37 -18.73
N PHE A 168 -11.51 2.37 -19.59
CA PHE A 168 -10.83 2.48 -20.88
C PHE A 168 -9.29 2.61 -20.75
N PRO A 169 -8.74 3.49 -19.89
CA PRO A 169 -7.29 3.58 -19.70
C PRO A 169 -6.66 2.26 -19.24
N LEU A 170 -7.36 1.53 -18.37
CA LEU A 170 -6.88 0.29 -17.78
C LEU A 170 -6.95 -0.88 -18.77
N GLN A 171 -7.99 -0.93 -19.60
CA GLN A 171 -8.08 -1.89 -20.71
C GLN A 171 -6.93 -1.71 -21.70
N LYS A 172 -6.55 -0.45 -22.00
CA LYS A 172 -5.40 -0.17 -22.87
C LYS A 172 -4.11 -0.74 -22.27
N ILE A 173 -3.88 -0.57 -20.96
CA ILE A 173 -2.74 -1.16 -20.25
C ILE A 173 -2.74 -2.68 -20.41
N LEU A 174 -3.87 -3.34 -20.10
CA LEU A 174 -3.99 -4.81 -20.20
C LEU A 174 -3.78 -5.34 -21.63
N GLN A 175 -4.10 -4.55 -22.66
CA GLN A 175 -3.87 -4.92 -24.06
C GLN A 175 -2.40 -4.79 -24.47
N THR A 176 -1.73 -3.70 -24.04
CA THR A 176 -0.31 -3.46 -24.37
C THR A 176 0.61 -4.51 -23.75
N MET A 177 0.24 -5.08 -22.61
CA MET A 177 1.05 -6.05 -21.86
C MET A 177 0.89 -7.51 -22.35
N ARG A 178 -0.08 -7.76 -23.25
CA ARG A 178 -0.32 -9.08 -23.87
C ARG A 178 0.46 -9.29 -25.18
N GLN A 179 1.23 -8.28 -25.60
CA GLN A 179 2.14 -8.30 -26.75
C GLN A 179 3.56 -8.58 -26.27
#